data_AF-A0A932F4V2-F1
#
_entry.id   AF-A0A932F4V2-F1
#
_cell.length_a   1.000
_cell.length_b   1.000
_cell.length_c   1.000
_cell.angle_alpha   90.00
_cell.angle_beta   90.00
_cell.angle_gamma   90.00
#
_symmetry.space_group_name_H-M   'P 1'
#
loop_
_entity.id
_entity.type
_entity.pdbx_description
1 polymer ?
#
loop_
_entity_poly.entity_id
_entity_poly.type
_entity_poly.pdbx_seq_one_letter_code
_entity_poly.pdbx_strand_id
1 'polypeptide(L)'
;MKRINMITTRHVIISKTIVGLSWVVGLAELAHPFLYIPPTWLYVVMALSLAAHAAQCLYFTRQFGHLARPLWPHLAQIMVFGMPHVLGFQQSLHARSDKAVSA
;
A
#
# COMPACT_ATOMS: atom_id res chain seq x y z
N MET A 1 23.41 -18.16 5.95
CA MET A 1 22.37 -17.17 6.30
C MET A 1 21.72 -16.64 5.03
N LYS A 2 20.42 -16.94 4.84
CA LYS A 2 19.63 -16.57 3.66
C LYS A 2 19.41 -15.06 3.69
N ARG A 3 19.93 -14.34 2.70
CA ARG A 3 19.77 -12.88 2.55
C ARG A 3 18.27 -12.61 2.43
N ILE A 4 17.65 -12.11 3.51
CA ILE A 4 16.23 -11.75 3.53
C ILE A 4 16.06 -10.66 2.46
N ASN A 5 15.20 -10.92 1.47
CA ASN A 5 14.94 -10.07 0.33
C ASN A 5 14.75 -8.62 0.78
N MET A 6 15.78 -7.81 0.55
CA MET A 6 15.71 -6.37 0.63
C MET A 6 14.81 -5.93 -0.54
N ILE A 7 13.50 -5.81 -0.28
CA ILE A 7 12.54 -5.23 -1.22
C ILE A 7 13.09 -3.86 -1.60
N THR A 8 13.75 -3.76 -2.74
CA THR A 8 14.47 -2.53 -3.12
C THR A 8 13.46 -1.40 -3.31
N THR A 9 13.84 -0.13 -3.09
CA THR A 9 12.96 1.03 -3.30
C THR A 9 12.24 1.00 -4.66
N ARG A 10 12.91 0.47 -5.70
CA ARG A 10 12.32 0.24 -7.03
C ARG A 10 11.11 -0.70 -6.99
N HIS A 11 11.17 -1.78 -6.22
CA HIS A 11 10.06 -2.71 -6.04
C HIS A 11 8.86 -2.03 -5.37
N VAL A 12 9.10 -1.19 -4.36
CA VAL A 12 8.02 -0.42 -3.70
C VAL A 12 7.32 0.50 -4.70
N ILE A 13 8.08 1.21 -5.54
CA ILE A 13 7.53 2.10 -6.57
C ILE A 13 6.71 1.29 -7.59
N ILE A 14 7.28 0.20 -8.12
CA ILE A 14 6.57 -0.67 -9.07
C ILE A 14 5.28 -1.21 -8.46
N SER A 15 5.31 -1.70 -7.22
CA SER A 15 4.11 -2.20 -6.55
C SER A 15 3.06 -1.11 -6.34
N LYS A 16 3.45 0.13 -5.99
CA LYS A 16 2.51 1.26 -5.91
C LYS A 16 1.84 1.52 -7.26
N THR A 17 2.60 1.50 -8.35
CA THR A 17 2.07 1.70 -9.71
C THR A 17 1.10 0.59 -10.08
N ILE A 18 1.42 -0.68 -9.82
CA ILE A 18 0.54 -1.81 -10.12
C ILE A 18 -0.79 -1.69 -9.36
N VAL A 19 -0.73 -1.43 -8.05
CA VAL A 19 -1.94 -1.27 -7.23
C VAL A 19 -2.78 -0.08 -7.72
N GLY A 20 -2.14 1.06 -8.00
CA GLY A 20 -2.83 2.23 -8.53
C GLY A 20 -3.52 1.96 -9.88
N LEU A 21 -2.83 1.32 -10.81
CA LEU A 21 -3.39 0.94 -12.11
C LEU A 21 -4.54 -0.05 -11.97
N SER A 22 -4.45 -1.02 -11.06
CA SER A 22 -5.55 -1.97 -10.81
C SER A 22 -6.82 -1.30 -10.32
N TRP A 23 -6.71 -0.25 -9.50
CA TRP A 23 -7.86 0.57 -9.09
C TRP A 23 -8.50 1.30 -10.27
N VAL A 24 -7.69 1.93 -11.11
CA VAL A 24 -8.17 2.64 -12.31
C VAL A 24 -8.90 1.68 -13.25
N VAL A 25 -8.32 0.50 -13.51
CA VAL A 25 -8.95 -0.51 -14.39
C VAL A 25 -10.24 -1.06 -13.76
N GLY A 26 -10.24 -1.40 -12.47
CA GLY A 26 -11.42 -1.92 -11.80
C GLY A 26 -12.60 -0.94 -11.78
N LEU A 27 -12.33 0.34 -11.53
CA LEU A 27 -13.35 1.39 -11.56
C LEU A 27 -13.82 1.69 -12.98
N ALA A 28 -12.91 1.70 -13.96
CA ALA A 28 -13.25 1.91 -15.36
C ALA A 28 -14.17 0.80 -15.88
N GLU A 29 -13.89 -0.46 -15.57
CA GLU A 29 -14.73 -1.60 -15.98
C GLU A 29 -16.10 -1.59 -15.29
N LEU A 30 -16.19 -1.14 -14.03
CA LEU A 30 -17.47 -0.96 -13.35
C LEU A 30 -18.32 0.16 -13.96
N ALA A 31 -17.69 1.24 -14.43
CA ALA A 31 -18.39 2.35 -15.07
C ALA A 31 -18.78 2.02 -16.51
N HIS A 32 -17.90 1.35 -17.24
CA HIS A 32 -18.05 0.95 -18.63
C HIS A 32 -17.52 -0.47 -18.83
N PRO A 33 -18.39 -1.49 -18.81
CA PRO A 33 -17.97 -2.87 -18.99
C PRO A 33 -17.44 -3.07 -20.41
N PHE A 34 -16.14 -3.30 -20.53
CA PHE A 34 -15.45 -3.52 -21.81
C PHE A 34 -14.85 -4.92 -21.90
N LEU A 35 -14.36 -5.46 -20.78
CA LEU A 35 -13.72 -6.77 -20.68
C LEU A 35 -14.71 -7.90 -20.34
N TYR A 36 -16.01 -7.60 -20.24
CA TYR A 36 -17.08 -8.56 -19.89
C TYR A 36 -16.87 -9.25 -18.55
N ILE A 37 -16.18 -8.60 -17.61
CA ILE A 37 -16.03 -9.14 -16.26
C ILE A 37 -17.37 -9.00 -15.52
N PRO A 38 -17.92 -10.07 -14.92
CA PRO A 38 -19.17 -9.97 -14.17
C PRO A 38 -19.08 -8.88 -13.08
N PRO A 39 -20.00 -7.89 -13.07
CA PRO A 39 -19.94 -6.79 -12.11
C PRO A 39 -19.96 -7.26 -10.65
N THR A 40 -20.67 -8.34 -10.36
CA THR A 40 -20.70 -8.98 -9.03
C THR A 40 -19.32 -9.41 -8.57
N TRP A 41 -18.48 -9.94 -9.47
CA TRP A 41 -17.11 -10.33 -9.14
C TRP A 41 -16.24 -9.11 -8.86
N LEU A 42 -16.37 -8.05 -9.66
CA LEU A 42 -15.68 -6.78 -9.42
C LEU A 42 -16.05 -6.18 -8.07
N TYR A 43 -17.33 -6.18 -7.69
CA TYR A 43 -17.77 -5.71 -6.38
C TYR A 43 -17.18 -6.52 -5.23
N VAL A 44 -17.15 -7.86 -5.35
CA VAL A 44 -16.53 -8.72 -4.33
C VAL A 44 -15.03 -8.41 -4.20
N VAL A 45 -14.30 -8.29 -5.32
CA VAL A 45 -12.87 -7.97 -5.31
C VAL A 45 -12.63 -6.58 -4.71
N MET A 46 -13.42 -5.58 -5.07
CA MET A 46 -13.33 -4.23 -4.48
C MET A 46 -13.62 -4.22 -2.98
N ALA A 47 -14.65 -4.95 -2.54
CA ALA A 47 -14.99 -5.05 -1.13
C ALA A 47 -13.87 -5.71 -0.32
N LEU A 48 -13.30 -6.80 -0.83
CA LEU A 48 -12.14 -7.47 -0.22
C LEU A 48 -10.91 -6.57 -0.22
N SER A 49 -10.66 -5.81 -1.29
CA SER A 49 -9.56 -4.84 -1.37
C SER A 49 -9.71 -3.73 -0.32
N LEU A 50 -10.91 -3.13 -0.20
CA LEU A 50 -11.21 -2.13 0.81
C LEU A 50 -11.02 -2.67 2.23
N ALA A 51 -11.49 -3.89 2.51
CA ALA A 51 -11.30 -4.53 3.80
C ALA A 51 -9.82 -4.74 4.12
N ALA A 52 -9.02 -5.18 3.13
CA ALA A 52 -7.58 -5.32 3.28
C ALA A 52 -6.90 -3.97 3.54
N HIS A 53 -7.28 -2.91 2.83
CA HIS A 53 -6.72 -1.56 3.02
C HIS A 53 -7.10 -0.99 4.39
N ALA A 54 -8.33 -1.23 4.86
CA ALA A 54 -8.76 -0.86 6.21
C ALA A 54 -7.94 -1.58 7.29
N ALA A 55 -7.72 -2.89 7.14
CA ALA A 55 -6.86 -3.66 8.05
C ALA A 55 -5.41 -3.12 8.06
N GLN A 56 -4.88 -2.73 6.90
CA GLN A 56 -3.55 -2.12 6.78
C GLN A 56 -3.48 -0.75 7.47
N CYS A 57 -4.51 0.09 7.33
CA CYS A 57 -4.63 1.36 8.06
C CYS A 57 -4.64 1.17 9.57
N LEU A 58 -5.39 0.17 10.06
CA LEU A 58 -5.44 -0.17 11.49
C LEU A 58 -4.07 -0.65 11.99
N TYR A 59 -3.44 -1.56 11.25
CA TYR A 59 -2.09 -2.04 11.55
C TYR A 59 -1.09 -0.89 11.60
N PHE A 60 -1.07 -0.03 10.58
CA PHE A 60 -0.15 1.10 10.49
C PHE A 60 -0.34 2.08 11.65
N THR A 61 -1.59 2.40 11.99
CA THR A 61 -1.90 3.31 13.10
C THR A 61 -1.39 2.75 14.43
N ARG A 62 -1.62 1.45 14.69
CA ARG A 62 -1.15 0.79 15.91
C ARG A 62 0.36 0.75 16.01
N GLN A 63 1.04 0.42 14.91
CA GLN A 63 2.49 0.21 14.92
C GLN A 63 3.29 1.52 14.83
N PHE A 64 2.83 2.46 14.00
CA PHE A 64 3.61 3.64 13.60
C PHE A 64 2.96 4.98 13.96
N GLY A 65 1.77 5.00 14.57
CA GLY A 65 1.01 6.22 14.81
C GLY A 65 1.71 7.28 15.68
N HIS A 66 2.69 6.87 16.49
CA HIS A 66 3.52 7.77 17.27
C HIS A 66 4.63 8.44 16.43
N LEU A 67 5.10 7.78 15.36
CA LEU A 67 6.17 8.27 14.48
C LEU A 67 5.63 9.03 13.26
N ALA A 68 4.46 8.64 12.76
CA ALA A 68 3.87 9.14 11.53
C ALA A 68 2.88 10.28 11.79
N ARG A 69 3.32 11.38 12.42
CA ARG A 69 2.48 12.58 12.64
C ARG A 69 2.78 13.65 11.57
N PRO A 70 1.77 14.16 10.83
CA PRO A 70 0.34 13.85 10.91
C PRO A 70 -0.03 12.47 10.31
N LEU A 71 -1.00 11.78 10.93
CA LEU A 71 -1.37 10.41 10.54
C LEU A 71 -2.19 10.34 9.25
N TRP A 72 -3.04 11.34 9.02
CA TRP A 72 -4.04 11.32 7.94
C TRP A 72 -3.47 11.13 6.53
N PRO A 73 -2.38 11.82 6.12
CA PRO A 73 -1.77 11.59 4.80
C PRO A 73 -1.31 10.14 4.59
N HIS A 74 -0.81 9.49 5.65
CA HIS A 74 -0.37 8.09 5.55
C HIS A 74 -1.57 7.15 5.39
N LEU A 75 -2.68 7.38 6.08
CA LEU A 75 -3.89 6.56 5.92
C LEU A 75 -4.48 6.71 4.53
N ALA A 76 -4.54 7.93 3.99
CA ALA A 76 -4.98 8.16 2.61
C ALA A 76 -4.09 7.41 1.61
N GLN A 77 -2.76 7.46 1.80
CA GLN A 77 -1.82 6.74 0.95
C GLN A 77 -1.95 5.22 1.08
N ILE A 78 -2.29 4.68 2.25
CA ILE A 78 -2.57 3.24 2.42
C ILE A 78 -3.89 2.88 1.72
N MET A 79 -4.91 3.71 1.82
CA MET A 79 -6.17 3.47 1.13
C MET A 79 -6.01 3.42 -0.39
N VAL A 80 -5.05 4.16 -0.95
CA VAL A 80 -4.78 4.15 -2.40
C VAL A 80 -3.76 3.06 -2.78
N PHE A 81 -2.67 2.93 -2.03
CA PHE A 81 -1.51 2.13 -2.43
C PHE A 81 -1.27 0.88 -1.60
N GLY A 82 -1.97 0.71 -0.48
CA GLY A 82 -1.89 -0.44 0.41
C GLY A 82 -0.51 -0.66 1.06
N MET A 83 -0.16 -1.95 1.24
CA MET A 83 1.10 -2.42 1.83
C MET A 83 2.38 -1.79 1.26
N PRO A 84 2.51 -1.53 -0.05
CA PRO A 84 3.66 -0.79 -0.59
C PRO A 84 3.98 0.51 0.17
N HIS A 85 2.97 1.25 0.64
CA HIS A 85 3.22 2.44 1.45
C HIS A 85 3.78 2.12 2.83
N VAL A 86 3.20 1.12 3.50
CA VAL A 86 3.65 0.65 4.83
C VAL A 86 5.10 0.19 4.79
N LEU A 87 5.47 -0.62 3.79
CA LEU A 87 6.83 -1.12 3.60
C LEU A 87 7.80 0.02 3.30
N GLY A 88 7.42 0.96 2.43
CA GLY A 88 8.24 2.14 2.13
C GLY A 88 8.49 3.01 3.37
N PHE A 89 7.48 3.18 4.22
CA PHE A 89 7.63 3.90 5.48
C PHE A 89 8.53 3.16 6.47
N GLN A 90 8.37 1.85 6.61
CA GLN A 90 9.25 1.04 7.46
C GLN A 90 10.71 1.14 6.99
N GLN A 91 10.96 1.12 5.68
CA GLN A 91 12.30 1.28 5.11
C GLN A 91 12.91 2.65 5.40
N SER A 92 12.13 3.72 5.30
CA SER A 92 12.64 5.07 5.58
C SER A 92 13.03 5.25 7.05
N LEU A 93 12.33 4.59 7.97
CA LEU A 93 12.72 4.55 9.38
C LEU A 93 14.06 3.83 9.59
N HIS A 94 14.27 2.65 8.98
CA HIS A 94 15.54 1.92 9.07
C HIS A 94 16.70 2.77 8.53
N ALA A 95 16.53 3.36 7.34
CA ALA A 95 17.56 4.21 6.74
C ALA A 95 17.92 5.45 7.58
N ARG A 96 16.97 5.98 8.38
CA ARG A 96 17.22 7.09 9.31
C ARG A 96 18.00 6.63 10.54
N SER A 97 17.72 5.43 11.05
CA SER A 97 18.43 4.84 12.18
C SER A 97 19.91 4.58 11.84
N ASP A 98 20.19 4.00 10.68
CA ASP A 98 21.57 3.67 10.27
C ASP A 98 22.47 4.92 10.15
N LYS A 99 21.90 6.02 9.67
CA LYS A 99 22.60 7.32 9.59
C LYS A 99 22.90 7.93 10.95
N ALA A 100 22.06 7.68 11.96
CA ALA A 100 22.25 8.22 13.30
C ALA A 100 23.35 7.48 14.09
N VAL A 101 23.59 6.20 13.79
CA VAL A 101 24.64 5.38 14.45
C VAL A 101 26.02 5.60 13.82
N SER A 102 26.08 6.10 12.59
CA SER A 102 27.34 6.34 11.85
C SER A 102 27.92 7.74 12.04
N ALA A 103 27.26 8.61 12.82
CA ALA A 103 27.66 9.99 13.10
C ALA A 103 28.21 10.11 14.53
#